data_AF-A0A1M6IMT9-F1
#
_entry.id   AF-A0A1M6IMT9-F1
#
_cell.length_a   1.000
_cell.length_b   1.000
_cell.length_c   1.000
_cell.angle_alpha   90.00
_cell.angle_beta   90.00
_cell.angle_gamma   90.00
#
_symmetry.space_group_name_H-M   'P 1'
#
loop_
_entity.id
_entity.type
_entity.pdbx_description
1 polymer ?
#
loop_
_entity_poly.entity_id
_entity_poly.type
_entity_poly.pdbx_seq_one_letter_code
_entity_poly.pdbx_strand_id
1 'polypeptide(L)'
;MRRGRRTGSLGRSHRRSRGSRPSGGRSAAVPAGRAAAAPLEPGPPALPPHVPGALPSDVHPRPRSGPLLPPADAPPPEGGIGGPWLPSAGGDRNDPMTDSENTPPAPLRVTGLDGARERHGDRADLLVRSLRAGDPLADAVITEFDDLGRPARAALQRGLAEGRASVPDAPPAVAALLDHTETVPDWVSADLLEEGDLTSLAVPFHWSNLAFAGGSLTHTYSSPSIARLLVGTGRLTSTAPRRLAETGLWNASAILPGGLLRGAPGYVQTVQVRLLHARVRASATAHGWDADRWGVPINQADVARTWLDFTVVPFRFLEGVGHRLTREEQERLYRYWWYVGHLLGLDGEFFLGVDDHERAGELLDLVDSTADAPDENSRALVAALFDAAGARLASAPGSPMTEPDWRDLLHALARRYHGAHADALGIPESPLTPVLPLLAAAEAKARAHLLQAPGALRRAEEAGIAAFGGLVASLTDGTAYQEHASAG
;
A
#
# COMPACT_ATOMS: atom_id res chain seq x y z
N MET A 1 -26.25 32.46 85.57
CA MET A 1 -25.17 33.23 86.27
C MET A 1 -24.47 34.18 85.29
N ARG A 2 -23.45 34.94 85.73
CA ARG A 2 -22.66 35.96 84.98
C ARG A 2 -22.23 35.50 83.57
N ARG A 3 -22.27 36.34 82.50
CA ARG A 3 -21.36 37.46 82.10
C ARG A 3 -19.87 37.05 81.99
N GLY A 4 -19.09 37.35 80.92
CA GLY A 4 -19.38 37.89 79.58
C GLY A 4 -18.36 38.95 79.04
N ARG A 5 -18.20 39.04 77.70
CA ARG A 5 -17.63 40.13 76.84
C ARG A 5 -16.33 40.88 77.25
N ARG A 6 -15.32 40.95 76.36
CA ARG A 6 -14.93 42.03 75.38
C ARG A 6 -13.57 41.62 74.74
N THR A 7 -13.01 42.13 73.62
CA THR A 7 -13.32 43.18 72.59
C THR A 7 -12.86 42.60 71.21
N GLY A 8 -12.78 43.21 70.01
CA GLY A 8 -12.96 44.58 69.48
C GLY A 8 -11.63 45.33 69.20
N SER A 9 -11.41 46.09 68.11
CA SER A 9 -12.27 46.38 66.94
C SER A 9 -11.57 47.23 65.83
N LEU A 10 -11.97 47.08 64.56
CA LEU A 10 -11.86 48.06 63.44
C LEU A 10 -10.42 48.51 63.00
N GLY A 11 -10.18 49.11 61.82
CA GLY A 11 -11.01 49.31 60.62
C GLY A 11 -10.63 50.59 59.81
N ARG A 12 -10.83 50.59 58.48
CA ARG A 12 -10.53 51.69 57.49
C ARG A 12 -9.02 51.98 57.26
N SER A 13 -8.44 52.35 56.11
CA SER A 13 -8.80 52.64 54.70
C SER A 13 -8.50 54.09 54.26
N HIS A 14 -7.97 54.23 53.02
CA HIS A 14 -7.90 55.40 52.11
C HIS A 14 -6.59 56.24 51.94
N ARG A 15 -6.02 56.06 50.72
CA ARG A 15 -5.61 57.10 49.72
C ARG A 15 -4.39 58.04 49.93
N ARG A 16 -3.48 57.95 48.93
CA ARG A 16 -2.86 59.05 48.12
C ARG A 16 -1.77 59.93 48.79
N SER A 17 -0.82 60.56 48.06
CA SER A 17 -0.31 60.40 46.67
C SER A 17 0.89 61.33 46.36
N ARG A 18 1.73 61.00 45.36
CA ARG A 18 2.83 61.84 44.77
C ARG A 18 3.98 62.09 45.77
N GLY A 19 5.24 62.40 45.42
CA GLY A 19 6.04 62.61 44.18
C GLY A 19 7.49 62.93 44.65
N SER A 20 8.58 63.02 43.87
CA SER A 20 8.80 63.10 42.42
C SER A 20 10.26 62.68 42.06
N ARG A 21 10.55 62.53 40.75
CA ARG A 21 11.91 62.45 40.13
C ARG A 21 12.60 63.84 40.12
N PRO A 22 13.90 64.03 39.72
CA PRO A 22 14.77 63.26 38.79
C PRO A 22 16.19 62.97 39.36
N SER A 23 17.28 62.64 38.64
CA SER A 23 17.67 62.44 37.21
C SER A 23 18.72 61.29 37.15
N GLY A 24 19.22 60.73 36.04
CA GLY A 24 19.10 60.84 34.57
C GLY A 24 20.23 59.97 33.95
N GLY A 25 20.27 59.56 32.67
CA GLY A 25 19.40 59.72 31.50
C GLY A 25 20.02 59.03 30.25
N ARG A 26 19.37 59.13 29.07
CA ARG A 26 19.66 58.41 27.78
C ARG A 26 19.19 56.93 27.81
N SER A 27 18.34 56.37 26.94
CA SER A 27 17.88 56.68 25.55
C SER A 27 18.93 56.36 24.47
N ALA A 28 18.64 55.74 23.30
CA ALA A 28 17.35 55.40 22.67
C ALA A 28 17.42 54.03 21.92
N ALA A 29 16.52 53.77 20.97
CA ALA A 29 16.34 52.46 20.29
C ALA A 29 16.61 52.50 18.77
N VAL A 30 17.07 51.35 18.20
CA VAL A 30 16.87 50.88 16.79
C VAL A 30 17.57 51.73 15.67
N PRO A 31 17.94 51.23 14.46
CA PRO A 31 17.86 49.89 13.83
C PRO A 31 19.20 49.30 13.26
N ALA A 32 19.09 48.09 12.67
CA ALA A 32 19.78 47.58 11.46
C ALA A 32 21.31 47.43 11.35
N GLY A 33 21.73 46.29 10.76
CA GLY A 33 23.07 46.06 10.22
C GLY A 33 23.15 44.75 9.42
N ARG A 34 23.48 44.81 8.12
CA ARG A 34 23.80 43.62 7.30
C ARG A 34 25.20 43.13 7.66
N ALA A 35 25.39 41.82 7.72
CA ALA A 35 26.69 41.17 7.53
C ALA A 35 26.57 40.17 6.38
N ALA A 36 27.46 40.26 5.39
CA ALA A 36 27.48 39.34 4.26
C ALA A 36 28.43 38.17 4.54
N ALA A 37 28.02 36.96 4.16
CA ALA A 37 28.98 35.88 3.94
C ALA A 37 29.76 36.17 2.65
N ALA A 38 31.06 35.89 2.65
CA ALA A 38 31.90 36.01 1.45
C ALA A 38 31.53 34.93 0.41
N PRO A 39 31.74 35.18 -0.89
CA PRO A 39 31.63 34.12 -1.89
C PRO A 39 32.70 33.05 -1.65
N LEU A 40 32.29 31.79 -1.69
CA LEU A 40 33.22 30.67 -1.87
C LEU A 40 33.66 30.66 -3.34
N GLU A 41 34.97 30.53 -3.60
CA GLU A 41 35.47 30.40 -4.97
C GLU A 41 35.05 29.06 -5.59
N PRO A 42 34.85 29.02 -6.93
CA PRO A 42 34.54 27.77 -7.62
C PRO A 42 35.73 26.81 -7.51
N GLY A 43 35.51 25.65 -6.89
CA GLY A 43 36.47 24.55 -6.91
C GLY A 43 36.75 24.08 -8.35
N PRO A 44 37.92 23.46 -8.60
CA PRO A 44 38.29 23.01 -9.95
C PRO A 44 37.28 21.99 -10.49
N PRO A 45 37.04 21.96 -11.82
CA PRO A 45 36.03 21.10 -12.41
C PRO A 45 36.36 19.61 -12.18
N ALA A 46 35.34 18.84 -11.79
CA ALA A 46 35.46 17.40 -11.61
C ALA A 46 35.81 16.71 -12.94
N LEU A 47 36.68 15.71 -12.87
CA LEU A 47 37.03 14.86 -14.02
C LEU A 47 35.81 14.03 -14.44
N PRO A 48 35.62 13.78 -15.75
CA PRO A 48 34.52 12.94 -16.23
C PRO A 48 34.67 11.49 -15.73
N PRO A 49 33.55 10.79 -15.45
CA PRO A 49 33.60 9.41 -14.98
C PRO A 49 34.20 8.48 -16.04
N HIS A 50 35.05 7.55 -15.58
CA HIS A 50 35.62 6.51 -16.45
C HIS A 50 34.52 5.60 -17.02
N VAL A 51 34.50 5.44 -18.33
CA VAL A 51 33.66 4.46 -19.04
C VAL A 51 34.37 3.10 -19.01
N PRO A 52 33.77 2.05 -18.41
CA PRO A 52 34.27 0.67 -18.54
C PRO A 52 34.17 0.19 -19.98
N GLY A 53 35.17 -0.56 -20.45
CA GLY A 53 35.35 -0.86 -21.87
C GLY A 53 34.21 -1.63 -22.55
N ALA A 54 34.00 -1.35 -23.83
CA ALA A 54 33.08 -2.09 -24.67
C ALA A 54 33.53 -3.56 -24.83
N LEU A 55 32.56 -4.49 -24.80
CA LEU A 55 32.76 -5.86 -25.23
C LEU A 55 32.82 -5.94 -26.78
N PRO A 56 33.61 -6.86 -27.36
CA PRO A 56 33.79 -6.93 -28.81
C PRO A 56 32.55 -7.48 -29.52
N SER A 57 32.15 -6.81 -30.60
CA SER A 57 31.11 -7.26 -31.52
C SER A 57 31.63 -8.36 -32.46
N ASP A 58 31.18 -9.60 -32.30
CA ASP A 58 31.34 -10.64 -33.36
C ASP A 58 30.41 -11.85 -33.17
N VAL A 59 29.16 -11.75 -33.65
CA VAL A 59 28.28 -12.91 -33.89
C VAL A 59 27.45 -12.66 -35.16
N HIS A 60 27.69 -13.46 -36.21
CA HIS A 60 26.83 -13.46 -37.41
C HIS A 60 25.46 -14.09 -37.12
N PRO A 61 24.36 -13.59 -37.72
CA PRO A 61 23.03 -14.17 -37.55
C PRO A 61 22.93 -15.55 -38.22
N ARG A 62 22.39 -16.54 -37.50
CA ARG A 62 21.88 -17.79 -38.08
C ARG A 62 20.35 -17.77 -38.12
N PRO A 63 19.71 -18.42 -39.12
CA PRO A 63 18.27 -18.28 -39.35
C PRO A 63 17.43 -18.97 -38.27
N ARG A 64 16.28 -18.37 -37.94
CA ARG A 64 15.25 -18.98 -37.09
C ARG A 64 14.66 -20.21 -37.79
N SER A 65 14.71 -21.36 -37.13
CA SER A 65 13.96 -22.56 -37.50
C SER A 65 13.10 -22.97 -36.29
N GLY A 66 11.83 -22.54 -36.31
CA GLY A 66 10.86 -22.96 -35.29
C GLY A 66 10.34 -24.37 -35.57
N PRO A 67 9.97 -25.16 -34.55
CA PRO A 67 9.26 -26.42 -34.74
C PRO A 67 7.86 -26.17 -35.31
N LEU A 68 7.37 -27.08 -36.16
CA LEU A 68 6.02 -27.00 -36.70
C LEU A 68 4.97 -27.43 -35.67
N LEU A 69 3.80 -26.79 -35.70
CA LEU A 69 2.62 -27.26 -35.00
C LEU A 69 2.14 -28.61 -35.59
N PRO A 70 1.79 -29.62 -34.78
CA PRO A 70 0.97 -30.74 -35.23
C PRO A 70 -0.47 -30.27 -35.48
N PRO A 71 -1.24 -30.95 -36.34
CA PRO A 71 -2.63 -30.59 -36.62
C PRO A 71 -3.56 -30.92 -35.45
N ALA A 72 -4.68 -30.20 -35.36
CA ALA A 72 -5.74 -30.48 -34.40
C ALA A 72 -6.57 -31.69 -34.86
N ASP A 73 -6.67 -32.71 -34.00
CA ASP A 73 -7.88 -33.53 -33.74
C ASP A 73 -7.50 -34.70 -32.81
N ALA A 74 -7.58 -34.47 -31.49
CA ALA A 74 -7.47 -35.51 -30.46
C ALA A 74 -8.28 -35.10 -29.21
N PRO A 75 -9.06 -36.00 -28.60
CA PRO A 75 -9.81 -35.70 -27.37
C PRO A 75 -8.87 -35.60 -26.15
N PRO A 76 -9.25 -34.82 -25.11
CA PRO A 76 -8.44 -34.69 -23.90
C PRO A 76 -8.42 -36.00 -23.09
N PRO A 77 -7.29 -36.37 -22.47
CA PRO A 77 -7.23 -37.52 -21.57
C PRO A 77 -7.83 -37.16 -20.20
N GLU A 78 -8.74 -38.01 -19.70
CA GLU A 78 -9.15 -37.97 -18.29
C GLU A 78 -8.00 -38.45 -17.40
N GLY A 79 -7.58 -37.64 -16.42
CA GLY A 79 -6.45 -37.95 -15.56
C GLY A 79 -6.24 -36.92 -14.45
N GLY A 80 -6.99 -37.04 -13.36
CA GLY A 80 -6.86 -36.15 -12.20
C GLY A 80 -5.53 -36.37 -11.46
N ILE A 81 -4.83 -35.28 -11.14
CA ILE A 81 -3.56 -35.30 -10.40
C ILE A 81 -3.78 -34.76 -8.99
N GLY A 82 -4.14 -35.64 -8.05
CA GLY A 82 -4.16 -35.34 -6.62
C GLY A 82 -2.80 -35.59 -5.98
N GLY A 83 -2.21 -34.56 -5.37
CA GLY A 83 -0.98 -34.63 -4.57
C GLY A 83 -1.25 -34.30 -3.09
N PRO A 84 -0.52 -34.87 -2.11
CA PRO A 84 -1.19 -35.35 -0.90
C PRO A 84 -0.79 -34.62 0.40
N TRP A 85 -1.80 -34.24 1.20
CA TRP A 85 -1.63 -33.94 2.62
C TRP A 85 -2.82 -34.43 3.48
N LEU A 86 -2.48 -34.86 4.70
CA LEU A 86 -3.34 -35.35 5.79
C LEU A 86 -4.00 -36.75 5.60
N PRO A 87 -4.11 -37.56 6.68
CA PRO A 87 -4.55 -38.96 6.59
C PRO A 87 -6.07 -39.14 6.66
N SER A 88 -6.62 -40.00 5.82
CA SER A 88 -8.05 -40.34 5.80
C SER A 88 -8.46 -41.23 6.97
N ALA A 89 -9.34 -40.75 7.85
CA ALA A 89 -10.11 -41.60 8.75
C ALA A 89 -11.39 -42.07 8.03
N GLY A 90 -11.56 -43.38 7.86
CA GLY A 90 -12.77 -43.96 7.27
C GLY A 90 -13.85 -44.24 8.33
N GLY A 91 -15.07 -43.78 8.08
CA GLY A 91 -16.26 -44.04 8.90
C GLY A 91 -17.54 -43.92 8.06
N ASP A 92 -18.55 -44.71 8.38
CA ASP A 92 -19.72 -44.97 7.52
C ASP A 92 -20.59 -43.76 7.15
N ARG A 93 -21.35 -43.93 6.06
CA ARG A 93 -22.39 -42.99 5.60
C ARG A 93 -23.66 -43.17 6.44
N ASN A 94 -24.21 -42.10 7.01
CA ASN A 94 -25.66 -41.95 7.28
C ASN A 94 -26.03 -40.48 7.61
N ASP A 95 -27.20 -40.08 7.11
CA ASP A 95 -28.00 -38.85 7.32
C ASP A 95 -27.36 -37.43 7.32
N PRO A 96 -27.99 -36.44 6.63
CA PRO A 96 -27.55 -35.05 6.64
C PRO A 96 -28.26 -34.22 7.74
N MET A 97 -27.67 -34.15 8.94
CA MET A 97 -28.16 -33.29 10.03
C MET A 97 -27.06 -32.38 10.60
N THR A 98 -27.03 -31.14 10.12
CA THR A 98 -26.52 -29.93 10.83
C THR A 98 -25.14 -30.02 11.52
N ASP A 99 -24.07 -30.08 10.73
CA ASP A 99 -22.68 -29.88 11.22
C ASP A 99 -22.32 -28.38 11.39
N SER A 100 -23.28 -27.57 11.88
CA SER A 100 -23.18 -26.11 11.97
C SER A 100 -22.54 -25.59 13.27
N GLU A 101 -22.19 -26.47 14.22
CA GLU A 101 -21.86 -26.08 15.60
C GLU A 101 -20.37 -25.75 15.86
N ASN A 102 -19.46 -25.99 14.89
CA ASN A 102 -18.00 -25.83 15.10
C ASN A 102 -17.33 -24.69 14.31
N THR A 103 -18.07 -23.87 13.57
CA THR A 103 -17.51 -22.62 13.00
C THR A 103 -17.42 -21.56 14.10
N PRO A 104 -16.22 -21.08 14.49
CA PRO A 104 -16.10 -20.03 15.49
C PRO A 104 -16.79 -18.74 15.00
N PRO A 105 -17.47 -17.98 15.88
CA PRO A 105 -18.29 -16.85 15.46
C PRO A 105 -17.46 -15.80 14.71
N ALA A 106 -18.10 -15.14 13.75
CA ALA A 106 -17.51 -14.03 13.01
C ALA A 106 -17.04 -12.94 13.99
N PRO A 107 -15.85 -12.34 13.81
CA PRO A 107 -15.40 -11.24 14.65
C PRO A 107 -16.38 -10.06 14.63
N LEU A 108 -16.51 -9.35 15.75
CA LEU A 108 -17.56 -8.33 15.93
C LEU A 108 -17.49 -7.15 14.93
N ARG A 109 -16.37 -6.96 14.21
CA ARG A 109 -16.22 -5.99 13.12
C ARG A 109 -17.00 -6.34 11.84
N VAL A 110 -17.58 -7.54 11.77
CA VAL A 110 -18.33 -8.02 10.60
C VAL A 110 -19.78 -7.54 10.70
N THR A 111 -20.16 -6.64 9.81
CA THR A 111 -21.55 -6.21 9.63
C THR A 111 -22.18 -6.98 8.45
N GLY A 112 -23.50 -6.83 8.24
CA GLY A 112 -24.17 -7.23 6.98
C GLY A 112 -24.15 -8.71 6.58
N LEU A 113 -23.58 -9.62 7.38
CA LEU A 113 -23.13 -10.96 6.96
C LEU A 113 -24.20 -11.81 6.27
N ASP A 114 -25.44 -11.82 6.75
CA ASP A 114 -26.48 -12.64 6.14
C ASP A 114 -26.85 -12.13 4.73
N GLY A 115 -26.93 -10.81 4.54
CA GLY A 115 -27.07 -10.21 3.22
C GLY A 115 -25.84 -10.39 2.33
N ALA A 116 -24.64 -10.52 2.93
CA ALA A 116 -23.43 -10.87 2.18
C ALA A 116 -23.44 -12.34 1.72
N ARG A 117 -23.95 -13.27 2.53
CA ARG A 117 -24.20 -14.67 2.13
C ARG A 117 -25.26 -14.76 1.02
N GLU A 118 -26.34 -14.00 1.13
CA GLU A 118 -27.39 -13.93 0.08
C GLU A 118 -26.85 -13.46 -1.29
N ARG A 119 -25.85 -12.57 -1.32
CA ARG A 119 -25.25 -12.04 -2.56
C ARG A 119 -24.05 -12.84 -3.07
N HIS A 120 -23.17 -13.27 -2.18
CA HIS A 120 -21.84 -13.79 -2.51
C HIS A 120 -21.62 -15.26 -2.12
N GLY A 121 -22.62 -15.90 -1.48
CA GLY A 121 -22.57 -17.31 -1.08
C GLY A 121 -21.36 -17.64 -0.21
N ASP A 122 -20.72 -18.79 -0.49
CA ASP A 122 -19.58 -19.34 0.23
C ASP A 122 -18.37 -18.37 0.35
N ARG A 123 -18.28 -17.36 -0.54
CA ARG A 123 -17.25 -16.30 -0.46
C ARG A 123 -17.38 -15.49 0.83
N ALA A 124 -18.59 -15.28 1.35
CA ALA A 124 -18.81 -14.59 2.61
C ALA A 124 -18.27 -15.40 3.80
N ASP A 125 -18.45 -16.73 3.80
CA ASP A 125 -17.90 -17.59 4.84
C ASP A 125 -16.39 -17.84 4.67
N LEU A 126 -15.85 -17.81 3.44
CA LEU A 126 -14.40 -17.69 3.20
C LEU A 126 -13.86 -16.43 3.85
N LEU A 127 -14.43 -15.26 3.54
CA LEU A 127 -14.02 -13.98 4.12
C LEU A 127 -13.99 -14.07 5.65
N VAL A 128 -15.06 -14.58 6.27
CA VAL A 128 -15.16 -14.74 7.74
C VAL A 128 -14.07 -15.66 8.31
N ARG A 129 -13.76 -16.79 7.66
CA ARG A 129 -12.63 -17.65 8.08
C ARG A 129 -11.30 -16.90 7.94
N SER A 130 -11.10 -16.19 6.84
CA SER A 130 -9.88 -15.42 6.54
C SER A 130 -9.62 -14.28 7.53
N LEU A 131 -10.63 -13.78 8.25
CA LEU A 131 -10.45 -12.83 9.37
C LEU A 131 -9.66 -13.43 10.56
N ARG A 132 -9.66 -14.76 10.70
CA ARG A 132 -8.94 -15.49 11.75
C ARG A 132 -7.62 -16.11 11.25
N ALA A 133 -7.24 -15.88 9.99
CA ALA A 133 -6.01 -16.40 9.39
C ALA A 133 -4.91 -15.32 9.26
N GLY A 134 -3.71 -15.60 9.78
CA GLY A 134 -2.51 -14.77 9.61
C GLY A 134 -1.71 -15.14 8.35
N ASP A 135 -0.39 -15.25 8.47
CA ASP A 135 0.49 -15.79 7.42
C ASP A 135 1.53 -16.70 8.08
N PRO A 136 1.25 -18.01 8.21
CA PRO A 136 2.08 -18.93 9.00
C PRO A 136 3.56 -19.00 8.58
N LEU A 137 3.88 -18.74 7.31
CA LEU A 137 5.28 -18.73 6.84
C LEU A 137 6.01 -17.48 7.35
N ALA A 138 5.42 -16.30 7.19
CA ALA A 138 6.04 -15.07 7.66
C ALA A 138 6.01 -14.97 9.21
N ASP A 139 4.94 -15.42 9.85
CA ASP A 139 4.83 -15.47 11.32
C ASP A 139 5.92 -16.38 11.93
N ALA A 140 6.19 -17.54 11.33
CA ALA A 140 7.28 -18.43 11.76
C ALA A 140 8.67 -17.79 11.58
N VAL A 141 8.91 -17.07 10.47
CA VAL A 141 10.17 -16.31 10.29
C VAL A 141 10.32 -15.21 11.34
N ILE A 142 9.23 -14.59 11.79
CA ILE A 142 9.27 -13.60 12.86
C ILE A 142 9.64 -14.21 14.22
N THR A 143 9.14 -15.41 14.55
CA THR A 143 9.60 -16.16 15.73
C THR A 143 11.08 -16.53 15.61
N GLU A 144 11.49 -17.10 14.48
CA GLU A 144 12.88 -17.53 14.23
C GLU A 144 13.86 -16.34 14.21
N PHE A 145 13.40 -15.16 13.80
CA PHE A 145 14.14 -13.90 13.94
C PHE A 145 14.33 -13.47 15.40
N ASP A 146 13.40 -13.77 16.30
CA ASP A 146 13.52 -13.38 17.71
C ASP A 146 14.36 -14.38 18.51
N ASP A 147 14.33 -15.66 18.14
CA ASP A 147 15.20 -16.70 18.70
C ASP A 147 16.66 -16.60 18.20
N LEU A 148 16.87 -16.41 16.89
CA LEU A 148 18.19 -16.51 16.25
C LEU A 148 18.83 -15.16 15.90
N GLY A 149 18.09 -14.05 15.94
CA GLY A 149 18.65 -12.70 15.75
C GLY A 149 19.24 -12.44 14.35
N ARG A 150 20.48 -11.93 14.31
CA ARG A 150 21.14 -11.48 13.07
C ARG A 150 21.45 -12.60 12.06
N PRO A 151 21.93 -13.81 12.45
CA PRO A 151 22.10 -14.94 11.53
C PRO A 151 20.88 -15.26 10.65
N ALA A 152 19.67 -15.35 11.21
CA ALA A 152 18.47 -15.64 10.43
C ALA A 152 18.11 -14.50 9.44
N ARG A 153 18.23 -13.24 9.88
CA ARG A 153 18.08 -12.06 9.00
C ARG A 153 19.08 -12.06 7.85
N ALA A 154 20.35 -12.33 8.13
CA ALA A 154 21.40 -12.40 7.12
C ALA A 154 21.18 -13.55 6.12
N ALA A 155 20.73 -14.71 6.59
CA ALA A 155 20.34 -15.83 5.73
C ALA A 155 19.17 -15.46 4.81
N LEU A 156 18.13 -14.79 5.34
CA LEU A 156 17.00 -14.34 4.53
C LEU A 156 17.43 -13.31 3.47
N GLN A 157 18.13 -12.23 3.86
CA GLN A 157 18.49 -11.16 2.90
C GLN A 157 19.38 -11.71 1.78
N ARG A 158 20.30 -12.62 2.12
CA ARG A 158 21.14 -13.29 1.13
C ARG A 158 20.33 -14.25 0.25
N GLY A 159 19.42 -15.02 0.83
CA GLY A 159 18.49 -15.87 0.09
C GLY A 159 17.62 -15.09 -0.90
N LEU A 160 17.03 -13.96 -0.47
CA LEU A 160 16.17 -13.14 -1.33
C LEU A 160 16.94 -12.50 -2.49
N ALA A 161 18.22 -12.14 -2.30
CA ALA A 161 19.05 -11.50 -3.32
C ALA A 161 19.77 -12.50 -4.25
N GLU A 162 20.39 -13.55 -3.70
CA GLU A 162 21.20 -14.52 -4.45
C GLU A 162 20.39 -15.79 -4.84
N GLY A 163 19.39 -16.16 -4.04
CA GLY A 163 18.56 -17.37 -4.15
C GLY A 163 18.76 -18.34 -3.00
N ARG A 164 17.77 -19.21 -2.74
CA ARG A 164 17.71 -20.23 -1.69
C ARG A 164 18.97 -21.09 -1.63
N ALA A 165 19.53 -21.44 -2.79
CA ALA A 165 20.74 -22.24 -2.94
C ALA A 165 22.02 -21.54 -2.44
N SER A 166 22.02 -20.22 -2.25
CA SER A 166 23.13 -19.48 -1.64
C SER A 166 23.28 -19.74 -0.14
N VAL A 167 22.19 -20.15 0.51
CA VAL A 167 22.05 -20.33 1.97
C VAL A 167 21.51 -21.74 2.29
N PRO A 168 22.24 -22.82 1.94
CA PRO A 168 21.76 -24.19 2.15
C PRO A 168 21.36 -24.44 3.61
N ASP A 169 22.21 -24.02 4.55
CA ASP A 169 22.03 -24.10 6.01
C ASP A 169 21.12 -22.99 6.58
N ALA A 170 20.20 -22.43 5.78
CA ALA A 170 19.21 -21.47 6.25
C ALA A 170 18.33 -22.08 7.37
N PRO A 171 18.05 -21.33 8.46
CA PRO A 171 17.10 -21.74 9.48
C PRO A 171 15.72 -22.15 8.90
N PRO A 172 15.00 -23.13 9.49
CA PRO A 172 13.86 -23.78 8.86
C PRO A 172 12.72 -22.87 8.36
N ALA A 173 12.34 -21.82 9.10
CA ALA A 173 11.28 -20.92 8.66
C ALA A 173 11.77 -19.99 7.53
N VAL A 174 12.99 -19.46 7.63
CA VAL A 174 13.65 -18.68 6.56
C VAL A 174 13.79 -19.53 5.30
N ALA A 175 14.17 -20.80 5.42
CA ALA A 175 14.21 -21.74 4.31
C ALA A 175 12.82 -21.88 3.67
N ALA A 176 11.80 -22.23 4.44
CA ALA A 176 10.43 -22.44 3.93
C ALA A 176 9.83 -21.20 3.25
N LEU A 177 10.12 -19.98 3.75
CA LEU A 177 9.68 -18.75 3.10
C LEU A 177 10.41 -18.52 1.76
N LEU A 178 11.74 -18.74 1.71
CA LEU A 178 12.52 -18.64 0.47
C LEU A 178 12.09 -19.68 -0.57
N ASP A 179 11.93 -20.94 -0.15
CA ASP A 179 11.47 -22.05 -0.99
C ASP A 179 10.09 -21.73 -1.60
N HIS A 180 9.19 -21.12 -0.82
CA HIS A 180 7.90 -20.63 -1.29
C HIS A 180 8.01 -19.46 -2.27
N THR A 181 8.78 -18.40 -1.97
CA THR A 181 8.85 -17.21 -2.85
C THR A 181 9.66 -17.43 -4.13
N GLU A 182 10.56 -18.41 -4.16
CA GLU A 182 11.32 -18.79 -5.37
C GLU A 182 10.59 -19.82 -6.25
N THR A 183 9.54 -20.46 -5.75
CA THR A 183 8.66 -21.35 -6.52
C THR A 183 7.70 -20.53 -7.37
N VAL A 184 8.16 -20.10 -8.55
CA VAL A 184 7.33 -19.42 -9.56
C VAL A 184 6.17 -20.34 -9.99
N PRO A 185 4.90 -19.95 -9.77
CA PRO A 185 3.74 -20.77 -10.17
C PRO A 185 3.59 -20.90 -11.69
N ASP A 186 2.90 -21.95 -12.14
CA ASP A 186 2.68 -22.29 -13.55
C ASP A 186 1.85 -21.25 -14.34
N TRP A 187 0.99 -20.50 -13.65
CA TRP A 187 0.23 -19.39 -14.20
C TRP A 187 1.01 -18.08 -14.35
N VAL A 188 2.27 -18.01 -13.89
CA VAL A 188 3.14 -16.83 -14.05
C VAL A 188 3.95 -16.92 -15.34
N SER A 189 3.74 -15.95 -16.25
CA SER A 189 4.58 -15.79 -17.45
C SER A 189 5.86 -15.03 -17.12
N ALA A 190 7.01 -15.54 -17.56
CA ALA A 190 8.29 -14.84 -17.44
C ALA A 190 8.28 -13.50 -18.20
N ASP A 191 7.80 -13.51 -19.45
CA ASP A 191 7.65 -12.31 -20.30
C ASP A 191 6.83 -11.22 -19.58
N LEU A 192 5.78 -11.60 -18.84
CA LEU A 192 4.95 -10.67 -18.07
C LEU A 192 5.71 -10.02 -16.91
N LEU A 193 6.63 -10.74 -16.25
CA LEU A 193 7.51 -10.19 -15.23
C LEU A 193 8.62 -9.31 -15.82
N GLU A 194 9.17 -9.69 -16.98
CA GLU A 194 10.16 -8.89 -17.72
C GLU A 194 9.58 -7.55 -18.21
N GLU A 195 8.36 -7.54 -18.75
CA GLU A 195 7.71 -6.31 -19.21
C GLU A 195 7.19 -5.40 -18.07
N GLY A 196 6.79 -5.97 -16.93
CA GLY A 196 6.21 -5.20 -15.82
C GLY A 196 4.71 -4.89 -16.00
N ASP A 197 4.15 -4.18 -15.03
CA ASP A 197 2.76 -3.67 -15.08
C ASP A 197 2.70 -2.39 -15.92
N LEU A 198 2.81 -2.57 -17.23
CA LEU A 198 2.65 -1.50 -18.23
C LEU A 198 1.27 -0.81 -18.15
N THR A 199 0.24 -1.48 -17.62
CA THR A 199 -1.08 -0.88 -17.41
C THR A 199 -1.04 0.21 -16.34
N SER A 200 -0.42 -0.04 -15.19
CA SER A 200 -0.17 1.00 -14.18
C SER A 200 0.82 2.07 -14.66
N LEU A 201 1.86 1.68 -15.39
CA LEU A 201 2.87 2.61 -15.90
C LEU A 201 2.34 3.54 -17.00
N ALA A 202 1.34 3.13 -17.79
CA ALA A 202 0.69 3.97 -18.79
C ALA A 202 -0.22 5.07 -18.19
N VAL A 203 -0.54 5.02 -16.89
CA VAL A 203 -1.32 6.06 -16.21
C VAL A 203 -0.45 7.31 -15.98
N PRO A 204 -0.88 8.52 -16.40
CA PRO A 204 -0.14 9.74 -16.14
C PRO A 204 0.17 9.94 -14.65
N PHE A 205 1.42 10.27 -14.32
CA PHE A 205 1.94 10.23 -12.94
C PHE A 205 1.08 11.00 -11.91
N HIS A 206 0.50 12.15 -12.28
CA HIS A 206 -0.39 12.90 -11.39
C HIS A 206 -1.72 12.18 -11.14
N TRP A 207 -2.31 11.56 -12.17
CA TRP A 207 -3.50 10.72 -12.03
C TRP A 207 -3.21 9.48 -11.18
N SER A 208 -2.05 8.83 -11.37
CA SER A 208 -1.62 7.71 -10.54
C SER A 208 -1.48 8.11 -9.06
N ASN A 209 -0.83 9.23 -8.74
CA ASN A 209 -0.71 9.70 -7.35
C ASN A 209 -2.07 10.14 -6.76
N LEU A 210 -2.97 10.73 -7.55
CA LEU A 210 -4.33 11.07 -7.11
C LEU A 210 -5.19 9.83 -6.84
N ALA A 211 -5.13 8.80 -7.70
CA ALA A 211 -5.84 7.54 -7.51
C ALA A 211 -5.30 6.73 -6.33
N PHE A 212 -3.98 6.73 -6.14
CA PHE A 212 -3.32 6.08 -5.01
C PHE A 212 -3.65 6.75 -3.66
N ALA A 213 -3.72 8.09 -3.61
CA ALA A 213 -4.15 8.80 -2.41
C ALA A 213 -5.67 8.71 -2.20
N GLY A 214 -6.47 9.21 -3.15
CA GLY A 214 -7.92 9.40 -3.00
C GLY A 214 -8.77 8.16 -3.25
N GLY A 215 -8.26 7.19 -4.00
CA GLY A 215 -8.83 5.85 -4.14
C GLY A 215 -8.21 4.93 -3.09
N SER A 216 -7.06 4.32 -3.44
CA SER A 216 -6.41 3.22 -2.71
C SER A 216 -6.27 3.48 -1.21
N LEU A 217 -5.42 4.42 -0.80
CA LEU A 217 -5.08 4.58 0.61
C LEU A 217 -6.26 5.15 1.43
N THR A 218 -7.13 5.97 0.85
CA THR A 218 -8.39 6.37 1.50
C THR A 218 -9.30 5.17 1.74
N HIS A 219 -9.37 4.22 0.81
CA HIS A 219 -10.14 3.00 0.97
C HIS A 219 -9.50 2.00 1.97
N THR A 220 -8.17 1.87 1.97
CA THR A 220 -7.44 1.13 3.01
C THR A 220 -7.75 1.70 4.40
N TYR A 221 -7.76 3.03 4.53
CA TYR A 221 -7.98 3.73 5.79
C TYR A 221 -9.45 3.86 6.21
N SER A 222 -10.41 3.50 5.35
CA SER A 222 -11.82 3.47 5.73
C SER A 222 -12.20 2.26 6.60
N SER A 223 -11.36 1.22 6.63
CA SER A 223 -11.48 0.08 7.56
C SER A 223 -11.06 0.50 8.99
N PRO A 224 -11.97 0.47 9.99
CA PRO A 224 -11.62 0.87 11.36
C PRO A 224 -10.57 -0.06 12.01
N SER A 225 -10.49 -1.32 11.58
CA SER A 225 -9.47 -2.26 12.06
C SER A 225 -8.08 -1.87 11.56
N ILE A 226 -7.93 -1.59 10.26
CA ILE A 226 -6.64 -1.17 9.68
C ILE A 226 -6.28 0.22 10.22
N ALA A 227 -7.25 1.14 10.30
CA ALA A 227 -7.04 2.47 10.87
C ALA A 227 -6.53 2.40 12.33
N ARG A 228 -7.19 1.60 13.18
CA ARG A 228 -6.77 1.32 14.57
C ARG A 228 -5.34 0.78 14.66
N LEU A 229 -4.98 -0.17 13.79
CA LEU A 229 -3.66 -0.78 13.79
C LEU A 229 -2.57 0.25 13.43
N LEU A 230 -2.80 1.06 12.39
CA LEU A 230 -1.88 2.10 11.95
C LEU A 230 -1.72 3.19 13.01
N VAL A 231 -2.80 3.61 13.68
CA VAL A 231 -2.77 4.48 14.88
C VAL A 231 -1.89 3.89 15.98
N GLY A 232 -1.99 2.58 16.23
CA GLY A 232 -1.18 1.87 17.22
C GLY A 232 0.33 1.92 16.97
N THR A 233 0.78 2.10 15.73
CA THR A 233 2.21 2.09 15.38
C THR A 233 2.96 3.40 15.66
N GLY A 234 2.29 4.52 15.93
CA GLY A 234 2.98 5.75 16.37
C GLY A 234 2.35 7.08 15.95
N ARG A 235 3.18 8.11 15.72
CA ARG A 235 2.75 9.50 15.50
C ARG A 235 2.25 9.79 14.07
N LEU A 236 1.17 9.11 13.70
CA LEU A 236 0.23 9.37 12.60
C LEU A 236 0.56 10.54 11.65
N THR A 237 0.26 11.77 12.07
CA THR A 237 0.36 12.97 11.22
C THR A 237 1.79 13.27 10.80
N SER A 238 2.76 13.05 11.69
CA SER A 238 4.18 13.27 11.40
C SER A 238 4.81 12.17 10.52
N THR A 239 4.19 11.00 10.42
CA THR A 239 4.70 9.88 9.61
C THR A 239 3.97 9.68 8.29
N ALA A 240 2.80 10.30 8.07
CA ALA A 240 2.01 10.16 6.84
C ALA A 240 2.82 10.45 5.55
N PRO A 241 3.64 11.52 5.44
CA PRO A 241 4.46 11.75 4.24
C PRO A 241 5.51 10.67 3.99
N ARG A 242 6.15 10.15 5.05
CA ARG A 242 7.13 9.05 4.92
C ARG A 242 6.44 7.75 4.53
N ARG A 243 5.33 7.37 5.19
CA ARG A 243 4.57 6.17 4.85
C ARG A 243 4.05 6.20 3.40
N LEU A 244 3.55 7.36 2.94
CA LEU A 244 3.15 7.55 1.54
C LEU A 244 4.32 7.35 0.56
N ALA A 245 5.52 7.83 0.91
CA ALA A 245 6.73 7.63 0.12
C ALA A 245 7.24 6.18 0.16
N GLU A 246 7.21 5.51 1.31
CA GLU A 246 7.64 4.10 1.49
C GLU A 246 6.74 3.15 0.69
N THR A 247 5.41 3.25 0.82
CA THR A 247 4.48 2.42 0.04
C THR A 247 4.53 2.77 -1.45
N GLY A 248 4.73 4.05 -1.79
CA GLY A 248 4.94 4.49 -3.18
C GLY A 248 6.24 3.95 -3.79
N LEU A 249 7.32 3.82 -3.02
CA LEU A 249 8.60 3.24 -3.44
C LEU A 249 8.50 1.72 -3.64
N TRP A 250 7.82 1.02 -2.73
CA TRP A 250 7.52 -0.42 -2.91
C TRP A 250 6.72 -0.64 -4.19
N ASN A 251 5.60 0.05 -4.37
CA ASN A 251 4.77 -0.08 -5.56
C ASN A 251 5.56 0.25 -6.84
N ALA A 252 6.33 1.34 -6.85
CA ALA A 252 7.22 1.69 -7.96
C ALA A 252 8.24 0.59 -8.29
N SER A 253 8.87 0.02 -7.27
CA SER A 253 9.85 -1.07 -7.42
C SER A 253 9.20 -2.36 -7.91
N ALA A 254 7.93 -2.60 -7.55
CA ALA A 254 7.16 -3.76 -7.93
C ALA A 254 6.63 -3.68 -9.37
N ILE A 255 6.09 -2.56 -9.83
CA ILE A 255 5.47 -2.45 -11.16
C ILE A 255 6.45 -2.31 -12.34
N LEU A 256 7.69 -1.87 -12.07
CA LEU A 256 8.69 -1.62 -13.12
C LEU A 256 9.08 -2.89 -13.90
N PRO A 257 9.51 -2.77 -15.17
CA PRO A 257 10.00 -3.90 -15.98
C PRO A 257 11.09 -4.71 -15.26
N GLY A 258 10.90 -6.02 -15.14
CA GLY A 258 11.79 -6.92 -14.40
C GLY A 258 11.74 -6.79 -12.87
N GLY A 259 10.91 -5.90 -12.31
CA GLY A 259 10.89 -5.55 -10.88
C GLY A 259 10.59 -6.70 -9.93
N LEU A 260 9.80 -7.69 -10.39
CA LEU A 260 9.44 -8.90 -9.64
C LEU A 260 10.25 -10.15 -10.01
N LEU A 261 11.27 -10.04 -10.86
CA LEU A 261 12.21 -11.15 -11.08
C LEU A 261 12.94 -11.48 -9.77
N ARG A 262 13.28 -12.75 -9.55
CA ARG A 262 13.95 -13.21 -8.32
C ARG A 262 15.23 -12.41 -8.06
N GLY A 263 15.31 -11.77 -6.90
CA GLY A 263 16.43 -10.89 -6.50
C GLY A 263 16.33 -9.43 -6.97
N ALA A 264 15.35 -9.08 -7.81
CA ALA A 264 15.10 -7.69 -8.20
C ALA A 264 14.46 -6.88 -7.05
N PRO A 265 14.56 -5.53 -7.06
CA PRO A 265 14.12 -4.70 -5.94
C PRO A 265 12.65 -4.89 -5.56
N GLY A 266 11.72 -4.99 -6.51
CA GLY A 266 10.30 -5.21 -6.24
C GLY A 266 10.02 -6.55 -5.57
N TYR A 267 10.62 -7.63 -6.08
CA TYR A 267 10.57 -8.98 -5.47
C TYR A 267 11.02 -8.94 -4.01
N VAL A 268 12.24 -8.44 -3.76
CA VAL A 268 12.83 -8.41 -2.40
C VAL A 268 11.97 -7.54 -1.47
N GLN A 269 11.56 -6.35 -1.91
CA GLN A 269 10.75 -5.45 -1.08
C GLN A 269 9.36 -6.01 -0.78
N THR A 270 8.74 -6.77 -1.70
CA THR A 270 7.43 -7.39 -1.48
C THR A 270 7.48 -8.43 -0.35
N VAL A 271 8.52 -9.25 -0.31
CA VAL A 271 8.73 -10.20 0.80
C VAL A 271 9.09 -9.48 2.10
N GLN A 272 9.81 -8.35 2.04
CA GLN A 272 10.05 -7.51 3.21
C GLN A 272 8.77 -6.85 3.74
N VAL A 273 7.82 -6.46 2.88
CA VAL A 273 6.48 -5.95 3.27
C VAL A 273 5.65 -7.07 3.92
N ARG A 274 5.66 -8.29 3.37
CA ARG A 274 5.05 -9.48 3.99
C ARG A 274 5.57 -9.75 5.40
N LEU A 275 6.88 -9.63 5.61
CA LEU A 275 7.50 -9.78 6.93
C LEU A 275 7.25 -8.60 7.87
N LEU A 276 7.13 -7.37 7.35
CA LEU A 276 6.64 -6.22 8.12
C LEU A 276 5.22 -6.48 8.64
N HIS A 277 4.34 -7.06 7.82
CA HIS A 277 2.99 -7.43 8.25
C HIS A 277 3.01 -8.46 9.39
N ALA A 278 3.79 -9.54 9.28
CA ALA A 278 3.95 -10.51 10.36
C ALA A 278 4.56 -9.88 11.64
N ARG A 279 5.55 -8.99 11.51
CA ARG A 279 6.16 -8.28 12.66
C ARG A 279 5.17 -7.37 13.36
N VAL A 280 4.33 -6.65 12.61
CA VAL A 280 3.26 -5.80 13.15
C VAL A 280 2.16 -6.66 13.79
N ARG A 281 1.80 -7.81 13.19
CA ARG A 281 0.83 -8.78 13.72
C ARG A 281 1.27 -9.35 15.06
N ALA A 282 2.51 -9.84 15.16
CA ALA A 282 3.09 -10.33 16.41
C ALA A 282 3.12 -9.22 17.49
N SER A 283 3.55 -8.01 17.13
CA SER A 283 3.57 -6.87 18.04
C SER A 283 2.18 -6.48 18.55
N ALA A 284 1.19 -6.31 17.67
CA ALA A 284 -0.17 -5.94 18.06
C ALA A 284 -0.82 -7.00 18.96
N THR A 285 -0.61 -8.28 18.64
CA THR A 285 -1.08 -9.41 19.46
C THR A 285 -0.47 -9.36 20.87
N ALA A 286 0.85 -9.17 20.98
CA ALA A 286 1.55 -9.05 22.27
C ALA A 286 1.10 -7.84 23.10
N HIS A 287 0.63 -6.76 22.45
CA HIS A 287 0.12 -5.55 23.10
C HIS A 287 -1.41 -5.58 23.36
N GLY A 288 -2.03 -6.76 23.38
CA GLY A 288 -3.42 -6.94 23.81
C GLY A 288 -4.46 -6.59 22.75
N TRP A 289 -4.20 -6.97 21.49
CA TRP A 289 -5.18 -6.84 20.41
C TRP A 289 -6.41 -7.74 20.64
N ASP A 290 -7.59 -7.14 20.52
CA ASP A 290 -8.90 -7.79 20.67
C ASP A 290 -9.27 -8.54 19.37
N ALA A 291 -8.83 -9.80 19.27
CA ALA A 291 -8.99 -10.62 18.07
C ALA A 291 -10.42 -11.11 17.82
N ASP A 292 -11.25 -11.25 18.87
CA ASP A 292 -12.67 -11.59 18.70
C ASP A 292 -13.52 -10.39 18.28
N ARG A 293 -13.07 -9.15 18.54
CA ARG A 293 -13.64 -7.98 17.88
C ARG A 293 -13.12 -7.79 16.46
N TRP A 294 -11.80 -7.76 16.27
CA TRP A 294 -11.19 -7.22 15.04
C TRP A 294 -10.63 -8.27 14.07
N GLY A 295 -10.72 -9.56 14.40
CA GLY A 295 -9.94 -10.60 13.72
C GLY A 295 -8.46 -10.55 14.10
N VAL A 296 -7.66 -11.45 13.53
CA VAL A 296 -6.19 -11.41 13.67
C VAL A 296 -5.64 -10.13 13.02
N PRO A 297 -4.63 -9.43 13.56
CA PRO A 297 -4.10 -8.22 12.92
C PRO A 297 -3.48 -8.53 11.55
N ILE A 298 -3.82 -7.75 10.52
CA ILE A 298 -3.39 -7.97 9.13
C ILE A 298 -3.66 -9.43 8.71
N ASN A 299 -4.91 -9.85 8.89
CA ASN A 299 -5.38 -11.17 8.47
C ASN A 299 -5.53 -11.26 6.94
N GLN A 300 -5.77 -12.46 6.42
CA GLN A 300 -5.90 -12.72 4.98
C GLN A 300 -6.97 -11.85 4.29
N ALA A 301 -8.07 -11.51 4.97
CA ALA A 301 -9.08 -10.60 4.41
C ALA A 301 -8.64 -9.13 4.38
N ASP A 302 -7.84 -8.68 5.37
CA ASP A 302 -7.20 -7.35 5.34
C ASP A 302 -6.14 -7.26 4.22
N VAL A 303 -5.42 -8.35 3.94
CA VAL A 303 -4.50 -8.43 2.79
C VAL A 303 -5.27 -8.47 1.46
N ALA A 304 -6.38 -9.21 1.37
CA ALA A 304 -7.25 -9.23 0.19
C ALA A 304 -7.81 -7.83 -0.14
N ARG A 305 -8.30 -7.10 0.89
CA ARG A 305 -8.71 -5.69 0.77
C ARG A 305 -7.58 -4.81 0.23
N THR A 306 -6.38 -4.96 0.79
CA THR A 306 -5.21 -4.20 0.35
C THR A 306 -4.80 -4.56 -1.08
N TRP A 307 -5.00 -5.80 -1.53
CA TRP A 307 -4.77 -6.20 -2.93
C TRP A 307 -5.77 -5.57 -3.91
N LEU A 308 -7.03 -5.39 -3.49
CA LEU A 308 -8.02 -4.60 -4.23
C LEU A 308 -7.65 -3.11 -4.29
N ASP A 309 -6.99 -2.59 -3.24
CA ASP A 309 -6.48 -1.22 -3.18
C ASP A 309 -5.35 -0.94 -4.19
N PHE A 310 -4.66 -1.96 -4.72
CA PHE A 310 -3.70 -1.79 -5.82
C PHE A 310 -4.24 -2.23 -7.19
N THR A 311 -5.39 -2.90 -7.24
CA THR A 311 -6.05 -3.31 -8.47
C THR A 311 -7.35 -2.52 -8.72
N VAL A 312 -8.52 -3.06 -8.38
CA VAL A 312 -9.81 -2.51 -8.84
C VAL A 312 -10.10 -1.09 -8.34
N VAL A 313 -9.66 -0.73 -7.13
CA VAL A 313 -9.98 0.56 -6.48
C VAL A 313 -9.37 1.77 -7.22
N PRO A 314 -8.04 1.84 -7.45
CA PRO A 314 -7.45 2.98 -8.16
C PRO A 314 -7.96 3.09 -9.60
N PHE A 315 -8.20 1.97 -10.29
CA PHE A 315 -8.73 2.04 -11.66
C PHE A 315 -10.21 2.45 -11.71
N ARG A 316 -11.07 2.01 -10.78
CA ARG A 316 -12.45 2.55 -10.67
C ARG A 316 -12.48 4.04 -10.30
N PHE A 317 -11.53 4.53 -9.49
CA PHE A 317 -11.33 5.97 -9.25
C PHE A 317 -10.94 6.70 -10.56
N LEU A 318 -10.04 6.11 -11.36
CA LEU A 318 -9.63 6.63 -12.67
C LEU A 318 -10.76 6.61 -13.72
N GLU A 319 -11.64 5.61 -13.70
CA GLU A 319 -12.85 5.59 -14.54
C GLU A 319 -13.78 6.77 -14.22
N GLY A 320 -13.78 7.23 -12.96
CA GLY A 320 -14.46 8.45 -12.52
C GLY A 320 -13.96 9.70 -13.27
N VAL A 321 -12.66 9.81 -13.50
CA VAL A 321 -12.07 10.85 -14.38
C VAL A 321 -12.01 10.43 -15.85
N GLY A 322 -12.77 9.42 -16.27
CA GLY A 322 -12.87 9.02 -17.68
C GLY A 322 -11.69 8.19 -18.21
N HIS A 323 -10.67 7.94 -17.41
CA HIS A 323 -9.55 7.08 -17.75
C HIS A 323 -9.93 5.61 -17.50
N ARG A 324 -10.58 4.98 -18.47
CA ARG A 324 -11.01 3.57 -18.39
C ARG A 324 -9.97 2.62 -18.96
N LEU A 325 -9.87 1.43 -18.38
CA LEU A 325 -9.08 0.31 -18.91
C LEU A 325 -9.88 -0.49 -19.94
N THR A 326 -9.22 -0.94 -21.00
CA THR A 326 -9.74 -2.01 -21.87
C THR A 326 -9.70 -3.35 -21.16
N ARG A 327 -10.44 -4.34 -21.67
CA ARG A 327 -10.42 -5.71 -21.14
C ARG A 327 -9.00 -6.32 -21.16
N GLU A 328 -8.23 -6.08 -22.22
CA GLU A 328 -6.85 -6.58 -22.35
C GLU A 328 -5.91 -5.99 -21.29
N GLU A 329 -6.04 -4.68 -21.01
CA GLU A 329 -5.30 -4.02 -19.92
C GLU A 329 -5.72 -4.52 -18.54
N GLN A 330 -7.00 -4.82 -18.32
CA GLN A 330 -7.45 -5.45 -17.06
C GLN A 330 -6.87 -6.86 -16.91
N GLU A 331 -7.04 -7.73 -17.91
CA GLU A 331 -6.50 -9.09 -17.88
C GLU A 331 -4.96 -9.10 -17.73
N ARG A 332 -4.25 -8.09 -18.27
CA ARG A 332 -2.81 -7.88 -18.05
C ARG A 332 -2.52 -7.51 -16.60
N LEU A 333 -3.14 -6.44 -16.09
CA LEU A 333 -3.02 -5.94 -14.72
C LEU A 333 -3.21 -7.07 -13.72
N TYR A 334 -4.34 -7.77 -13.79
CA TYR A 334 -4.68 -8.80 -12.81
C TYR A 334 -3.69 -9.96 -12.82
N ARG A 335 -3.30 -10.50 -13.98
CA ARG A 335 -2.29 -11.57 -14.07
C ARG A 335 -0.94 -11.15 -13.49
N TYR A 336 -0.55 -9.88 -13.58
CA TYR A 336 0.64 -9.35 -12.91
C TYR A 336 0.45 -9.33 -11.38
N TRP A 337 -0.68 -8.76 -10.93
CA TRP A 337 -1.00 -8.61 -9.51
C TRP A 337 -1.35 -9.93 -8.80
N TRP A 338 -1.69 -11.00 -9.51
CA TRP A 338 -1.74 -12.36 -8.95
C TRP A 338 -0.39 -12.76 -8.35
N TYR A 339 0.72 -12.48 -9.06
CA TYR A 339 2.06 -12.78 -8.55
C TYR A 339 2.47 -11.88 -7.39
N VAL A 340 2.05 -10.60 -7.39
CA VAL A 340 2.21 -9.72 -6.22
C VAL A 340 1.45 -10.27 -5.00
N GLY A 341 0.21 -10.74 -5.19
CA GLY A 341 -0.59 -11.38 -4.14
C GLY A 341 0.09 -12.63 -3.57
N HIS A 342 0.59 -13.51 -4.44
CA HIS A 342 1.36 -14.70 -4.06
C HIS A 342 2.62 -14.33 -3.25
N LEU A 343 3.45 -13.39 -3.72
CA LEU A 343 4.65 -12.93 -3.00
C LEU A 343 4.31 -12.29 -1.64
N LEU A 344 3.19 -11.56 -1.55
CA LEU A 344 2.65 -10.99 -0.30
C LEU A 344 2.09 -12.04 0.68
N GLY A 345 1.93 -13.30 0.27
CA GLY A 345 1.34 -14.34 1.12
C GLY A 345 -0.17 -14.29 1.23
N LEU A 346 -0.84 -13.67 0.25
CA LEU A 346 -2.29 -13.74 0.10
C LEU A 346 -2.71 -15.14 -0.35
N ASP A 347 -3.80 -15.66 0.19
CA ASP A 347 -4.40 -16.92 -0.25
C ASP A 347 -4.83 -16.85 -1.73
N GLY A 348 -4.52 -17.91 -2.49
CA GLY A 348 -4.87 -18.04 -3.90
C GLY A 348 -6.38 -17.95 -4.15
N GLU A 349 -7.21 -18.36 -3.19
CA GLU A 349 -8.68 -18.21 -3.28
C GLU A 349 -9.12 -16.75 -3.47
N PHE A 350 -8.34 -15.74 -3.04
CA PHE A 350 -8.74 -14.34 -3.20
C PHE A 350 -8.48 -13.77 -4.60
N PHE A 351 -7.42 -14.19 -5.30
CA PHE A 351 -7.01 -13.58 -6.57
C PHE A 351 -7.09 -14.50 -7.78
N LEU A 352 -6.95 -15.83 -7.64
CA LEU A 352 -6.97 -16.74 -8.79
C LEU A 352 -8.37 -16.73 -9.44
N GLY A 353 -8.40 -16.49 -10.76
CA GLY A 353 -9.64 -16.30 -11.52
C GLY A 353 -10.23 -14.88 -11.46
N VAL A 354 -9.68 -13.98 -10.63
CA VAL A 354 -10.03 -12.55 -10.61
C VAL A 354 -9.17 -11.83 -11.63
N ASP A 355 -9.62 -11.85 -12.90
CA ASP A 355 -8.92 -11.36 -14.09
C ASP A 355 -9.51 -10.05 -14.68
N ASP A 356 -10.60 -9.52 -14.12
CA ASP A 356 -11.27 -8.29 -14.58
C ASP A 356 -11.88 -7.45 -13.44
N HIS A 357 -12.33 -6.22 -13.77
CA HIS A 357 -12.98 -5.29 -12.84
C HIS A 357 -14.42 -5.69 -12.43
N GLU A 358 -14.99 -6.73 -13.04
CA GLU A 358 -16.31 -7.28 -12.67
C GLU A 358 -16.12 -8.22 -11.48
N ARG A 359 -15.28 -9.25 -11.62
CA ARG A 359 -14.94 -10.22 -10.56
C ARG A 359 -14.21 -9.59 -9.38
N ALA A 360 -13.29 -8.66 -9.63
CA ALA A 360 -12.66 -7.90 -8.56
C ALA A 360 -13.66 -6.94 -7.88
N GLY A 361 -14.71 -6.54 -8.61
CA GLY A 361 -15.86 -5.84 -8.09
C GLY A 361 -16.65 -6.67 -7.10
N GLU A 362 -17.03 -7.89 -7.45
CA GLU A 362 -17.76 -8.80 -6.55
C GLU A 362 -17.03 -9.04 -5.22
N LEU A 363 -15.69 -9.12 -5.26
CA LEU A 363 -14.87 -9.24 -4.05
C LEU A 363 -14.78 -7.92 -3.26
N LEU A 364 -14.69 -6.76 -3.92
CA LEU A 364 -14.71 -5.45 -3.26
C LEU A 364 -16.06 -5.21 -2.57
N ASP A 365 -17.16 -5.42 -3.29
CA ASP A 365 -18.52 -5.27 -2.80
C ASP A 365 -18.78 -6.20 -1.59
N LEU A 366 -18.21 -7.42 -1.57
CA LEU A 366 -18.22 -8.32 -0.42
C LEU A 366 -17.41 -7.77 0.78
N VAL A 367 -16.19 -7.29 0.53
CA VAL A 367 -15.30 -6.72 1.56
C VAL A 367 -15.89 -5.46 2.20
N ASP A 368 -16.59 -4.63 1.42
CA ASP A 368 -17.15 -3.36 1.88
C ASP A 368 -18.53 -3.52 2.51
N SER A 369 -19.39 -4.39 1.95
CA SER A 369 -20.72 -4.65 2.52
C SER A 369 -20.70 -5.51 3.80
N THR A 370 -19.51 -5.88 4.29
CA THR A 370 -19.28 -6.55 5.57
C THR A 370 -18.43 -5.74 6.57
N ALA A 371 -17.98 -4.54 6.20
CA ALA A 371 -17.14 -3.70 7.06
C ALA A 371 -17.94 -2.87 8.09
N ASP A 372 -17.28 -2.51 9.20
CA ASP A 372 -17.73 -1.41 10.07
C ASP A 372 -17.56 -0.05 9.37
N ALA A 373 -18.41 0.92 9.71
CA ALA A 373 -18.33 2.28 9.16
C ALA A 373 -17.10 3.08 9.67
N PRO A 374 -16.55 4.01 8.88
CA PRO A 374 -15.32 4.75 9.22
C PRO A 374 -15.37 5.53 10.54
N ASP A 375 -14.31 5.39 11.34
CA ASP A 375 -14.19 5.95 12.68
C ASP A 375 -13.28 7.20 12.74
N GLU A 376 -12.96 7.66 13.95
CA GLU A 376 -12.08 8.83 14.14
C GLU A 376 -10.63 8.56 13.71
N ASN A 377 -10.18 7.32 13.83
CA ASN A 377 -8.86 6.89 13.35
C ASN A 377 -8.79 6.97 11.82
N SER A 378 -9.88 6.54 11.15
CA SER A 378 -10.07 6.61 9.70
C SER A 378 -10.01 8.07 9.21
N ARG A 379 -10.77 8.98 9.85
CA ARG A 379 -10.75 10.43 9.56
C ARG A 379 -9.37 11.05 9.73
N ALA A 380 -8.69 10.78 10.85
CA ALA A 380 -7.36 11.33 11.13
C ALA A 380 -6.30 10.86 10.12
N LEU A 381 -6.39 9.62 9.65
CA LEU A 381 -5.52 9.06 8.61
C LEU A 381 -5.78 9.67 7.23
N VAL A 382 -7.04 9.83 6.81
CA VAL A 382 -7.39 10.41 5.51
C VAL A 382 -7.01 11.90 5.43
N ALA A 383 -7.23 12.67 6.50
CA ALA A 383 -6.80 14.06 6.55
C ALA A 383 -5.27 14.20 6.39
N ALA A 384 -4.49 13.43 7.17
CA ALA A 384 -3.03 13.46 7.09
C ALA A 384 -2.48 12.94 5.75
N LEU A 385 -3.18 11.99 5.11
CA LEU A 385 -2.89 11.51 3.77
C LEU A 385 -3.09 12.60 2.72
N PHE A 386 -4.18 13.36 2.78
CA PHE A 386 -4.50 14.38 1.78
C PHE A 386 -3.59 15.60 1.87
N ASP A 387 -3.16 15.99 3.07
CA ASP A 387 -2.09 16.97 3.25
C ASP A 387 -0.77 16.47 2.63
N ALA A 388 -0.37 15.23 2.93
CA ALA A 388 0.86 14.64 2.38
C ALA A 388 0.81 14.49 0.84
N ALA A 389 -0.33 14.08 0.28
CA ALA A 389 -0.52 13.92 -1.15
C ALA A 389 -0.55 15.26 -1.91
N GLY A 390 -1.24 16.27 -1.38
CA GLY A 390 -1.23 17.62 -1.94
C GLY A 390 0.17 18.22 -1.98
N ALA A 391 0.93 18.09 -0.87
CA ALA A 391 2.31 18.58 -0.80
C ALA A 391 3.24 17.83 -1.76
N ARG A 392 3.08 16.50 -1.90
CA ARG A 392 3.82 15.67 -2.86
C ARG A 392 3.51 16.05 -4.31
N LEU A 393 2.25 16.29 -4.66
CA LEU A 393 1.84 16.71 -6.00
C LEU A 393 2.38 18.11 -6.35
N ALA A 394 2.29 19.06 -5.41
CA ALA A 394 2.77 20.43 -5.61
C ALA A 394 4.30 20.56 -5.69
N SER A 395 5.04 19.66 -5.02
CA SER A 395 6.51 19.63 -5.06
C SER A 395 7.10 18.83 -6.24
N ALA A 396 6.27 18.19 -7.05
CA ALA A 396 6.71 17.51 -8.27
C ALA A 396 7.30 18.53 -9.29
N PRO A 397 8.44 18.22 -9.95
CA PRO A 397 9.03 19.11 -10.94
C PRO A 397 8.06 19.47 -12.07
N GLY A 398 7.77 20.76 -12.22
CA GLY A 398 6.81 21.26 -13.22
C GLY A 398 5.34 21.11 -12.84
N SER A 399 4.99 20.98 -11.55
CA SER A 399 3.59 20.97 -11.08
C SER A 399 2.79 22.15 -11.68
N PRO A 400 1.66 21.90 -12.37
CA PRO A 400 0.81 22.94 -12.95
C PRO A 400 -0.10 23.66 -11.94
N MET A 401 -0.17 23.15 -10.70
CA MET A 401 -1.14 23.55 -9.67
C MET A 401 -0.45 23.72 -8.31
N THR A 402 -1.02 24.55 -7.44
CA THR A 402 -0.51 24.75 -6.07
C THR A 402 -1.00 23.65 -5.13
N GLU A 403 -0.42 23.57 -3.93
CA GLU A 403 -0.82 22.58 -2.91
C GLU A 403 -2.32 22.69 -2.51
N PRO A 404 -2.90 23.90 -2.26
CA PRO A 404 -4.34 24.05 -2.13
C PRO A 404 -5.14 23.52 -3.31
N ASP A 405 -4.76 23.87 -4.55
CA ASP A 405 -5.51 23.46 -5.75
C ASP A 405 -5.51 21.92 -5.94
N TRP A 406 -4.35 21.28 -5.70
CA TRP A 406 -4.24 19.81 -5.72
C TRP A 406 -5.06 19.16 -4.62
N ARG A 407 -5.07 19.72 -3.41
CA ARG A 407 -5.87 19.24 -2.28
C ARG A 407 -7.37 19.35 -2.58
N ASP A 408 -7.83 20.47 -3.15
CA ASP A 408 -9.23 20.65 -3.56
C ASP A 408 -9.63 19.74 -4.72
N LEU A 409 -8.73 19.41 -5.65
CA LEU A 409 -9.01 18.42 -6.69
C LEU A 409 -9.11 17.01 -6.08
N LEU A 410 -8.21 16.65 -5.17
CA LEU A 410 -8.24 15.39 -4.43
C LEU A 410 -9.53 15.25 -3.60
N HIS A 411 -9.96 16.31 -2.91
CA HIS A 411 -11.26 16.37 -2.23
C HIS A 411 -12.43 16.09 -3.18
N ALA A 412 -12.52 16.82 -4.31
CA ALA A 412 -13.61 16.66 -5.27
C ALA A 412 -13.69 15.23 -5.82
N LEU A 413 -12.55 14.65 -6.19
CA LEU A 413 -12.47 13.30 -6.76
C LEU A 413 -12.78 12.22 -5.73
N ALA A 414 -12.22 12.33 -4.52
CA ALA A 414 -12.49 11.38 -3.45
C ALA A 414 -13.97 11.42 -3.01
N ARG A 415 -14.60 12.60 -2.91
CA ARG A 415 -16.06 12.69 -2.65
C ARG A 415 -16.88 12.06 -3.76
N ARG A 416 -16.47 12.21 -5.02
CA ARG A 416 -17.16 11.58 -6.17
C ARG A 416 -16.99 10.05 -6.20
N TYR A 417 -15.87 9.51 -5.74
CA TYR A 417 -15.62 8.06 -5.68
C TYR A 417 -16.27 7.40 -4.46
N HIS A 418 -15.99 7.88 -3.25
CA HIS A 418 -16.48 7.29 -2.00
C HIS A 418 -17.96 7.61 -1.72
N GLY A 419 -18.54 8.61 -2.40
CA GLY A 419 -19.94 8.98 -2.27
C GLY A 419 -20.31 9.31 -0.82
N ALA A 420 -21.36 8.67 -0.30
CA ALA A 420 -21.83 8.88 1.08
C ALA A 420 -20.78 8.55 2.15
N HIS A 421 -19.81 7.66 1.88
CA HIS A 421 -18.73 7.36 2.81
C HIS A 421 -17.74 8.51 2.98
N ALA A 422 -17.67 9.45 2.03
CA ALA A 422 -16.77 10.60 2.10
C ALA A 422 -17.08 11.52 3.29
N ASP A 423 -18.35 11.63 3.70
CA ASP A 423 -18.76 12.37 4.91
C ASP A 423 -18.32 11.66 6.20
N ALA A 424 -18.42 10.33 6.26
CA ALA A 424 -17.92 9.53 7.39
C ALA A 424 -16.38 9.61 7.51
N LEU A 425 -15.69 9.69 6.37
CA LEU A 425 -14.25 9.93 6.25
C LEU A 425 -13.84 11.40 6.45
N GLY A 426 -14.80 12.31 6.66
CA GLY A 426 -14.55 13.72 6.96
C GLY A 426 -13.96 14.52 5.79
N ILE A 427 -14.12 14.06 4.55
CA ILE A 427 -13.52 14.67 3.35
C ILE A 427 -14.28 15.97 3.03
N PRO A 428 -13.62 17.16 3.05
CA PRO A 428 -14.26 18.44 2.80
C PRO A 428 -14.91 18.57 1.41
N GLU A 429 -16.01 19.32 1.33
CA GLU A 429 -16.55 19.77 0.05
C GLU A 429 -15.56 20.67 -0.70
N SER A 430 -15.56 20.57 -2.04
CA SER A 430 -14.58 21.23 -2.90
C SER A 430 -15.22 22.19 -3.91
N PRO A 431 -14.61 23.37 -4.17
CA PRO A 431 -15.04 24.27 -5.24
C PRO A 431 -14.85 23.67 -6.64
N LEU A 432 -14.08 22.58 -6.78
CA LEU A 432 -13.82 21.90 -8.06
C LEU A 432 -14.85 20.81 -8.40
N THR A 433 -15.74 20.42 -7.48
CA THR A 433 -16.80 19.42 -7.74
C THR A 433 -17.62 19.72 -9.01
N PRO A 434 -18.04 20.97 -9.32
CA PRO A 434 -18.80 21.28 -10.53
C PRO A 434 -18.03 21.11 -11.86
N VAL A 435 -16.69 21.12 -11.86
CA VAL A 435 -15.88 20.99 -13.09
C VAL A 435 -15.42 19.56 -13.38
N LEU A 436 -15.63 18.62 -12.45
CA LEU A 436 -15.26 17.21 -12.64
C LEU A 436 -15.83 16.55 -13.91
N PRO A 437 -17.07 16.83 -14.38
CA PRO A 437 -17.58 16.26 -15.63
C PRO A 437 -16.81 16.74 -16.87
N LEU A 438 -16.30 17.99 -16.85
CA LEU A 438 -15.49 18.54 -17.94
C LEU A 438 -14.08 17.94 -17.96
N LEU A 439 -13.46 17.79 -16.77
CA LEU A 439 -12.18 17.10 -16.62
C LEU A 439 -12.29 15.64 -17.11
N ALA A 440 -13.34 14.93 -16.70
CA ALA A 440 -13.57 13.54 -17.10
C ALA A 440 -13.81 13.39 -18.62
N ALA A 441 -14.50 14.35 -19.25
CA ALA A 441 -14.68 14.36 -20.71
C ALA A 441 -13.38 14.66 -21.47
N ALA A 442 -12.50 15.51 -20.91
CA ALA A 442 -11.21 15.83 -21.50
C ALA A 442 -10.23 14.65 -21.41
N GLU A 443 -10.12 14.02 -20.24
CA GLU A 443 -9.28 12.83 -20.03
C GLU A 443 -9.80 11.61 -20.80
N ALA A 444 -11.12 11.35 -20.83
CA ALA A 444 -11.69 10.29 -21.67
C ALA A 444 -11.35 10.47 -23.16
N LYS A 445 -11.31 11.72 -23.65
CA LYS A 445 -10.86 12.03 -25.02
C LYS A 445 -9.34 11.84 -25.18
N ALA A 446 -8.53 12.24 -24.21
CA ALA A 446 -7.08 12.02 -24.23
C ALA A 446 -6.75 10.51 -24.26
N ARG A 447 -7.41 9.72 -23.42
CA ARG A 447 -7.33 8.26 -23.36
C ARG A 447 -7.80 7.59 -24.66
N ALA A 448 -8.89 8.05 -25.26
CA ALA A 448 -9.33 7.57 -26.59
C ALA A 448 -8.28 7.84 -27.68
N HIS A 449 -7.65 9.02 -27.67
CA HIS A 449 -6.54 9.32 -28.58
C HIS A 449 -5.28 8.48 -28.29
N LEU A 450 -4.97 8.21 -27.01
CA LEU A 450 -3.84 7.37 -26.60
C LEU A 450 -3.93 5.94 -27.14
N LEU A 451 -5.13 5.35 -27.07
CA LEU A 451 -5.40 3.98 -27.55
C LEU A 451 -5.49 3.89 -29.09
N GLN A 452 -5.86 4.97 -29.78
CA GLN A 452 -6.00 4.99 -31.25
C GLN A 452 -4.74 5.43 -32.00
N ALA A 453 -3.87 6.25 -31.40
CA ALA A 453 -2.72 6.83 -32.09
C ALA A 453 -1.51 5.87 -32.09
N PRO A 454 -0.92 5.53 -33.26
CA PRO A 454 0.20 4.58 -33.34
C PRO A 454 1.36 4.87 -32.38
N GLY A 455 1.67 3.88 -31.53
CA GLY A 455 2.72 3.94 -30.52
C GLY A 455 2.49 4.99 -29.41
N ALA A 456 1.31 5.60 -29.30
CA ALA A 456 1.06 6.60 -28.25
C ALA A 456 0.98 5.95 -26.86
N LEU A 457 0.30 4.80 -26.74
CA LEU A 457 0.33 3.98 -25.52
C LEU A 457 1.77 3.66 -25.09
N ARG A 458 2.61 3.17 -26.01
CA ARG A 458 4.04 2.91 -25.73
C ARG A 458 4.80 4.13 -25.24
N ARG A 459 4.55 5.32 -25.78
CA ARG A 459 5.19 6.56 -25.27
C ARG A 459 4.70 6.96 -23.88
N ALA A 460 3.50 6.56 -23.47
CA ALA A 460 3.03 6.71 -22.10
C ALA A 460 3.69 5.67 -21.17
N GLU A 461 3.79 4.41 -21.59
CA GLU A 461 4.54 3.34 -20.89
C GLU A 461 6.01 3.75 -20.67
N GLU A 462 6.71 4.18 -21.72
CA GLU A 462 8.10 4.69 -21.68
C GLU A 462 8.25 5.88 -20.72
N ALA A 463 7.29 6.83 -20.73
CA ALA A 463 7.28 7.97 -19.82
C ALA A 463 6.98 7.57 -18.36
N GLY A 464 6.12 6.57 -18.15
CA GLY A 464 5.85 5.97 -16.85
C GLY A 464 7.08 5.28 -16.28
N ILE A 465 7.73 4.41 -17.05
CA ILE A 465 8.98 3.74 -16.68
C ILE A 465 10.05 4.77 -16.28
N ALA A 466 10.19 5.86 -17.03
CA ALA A 466 11.11 6.95 -16.69
C ALA A 466 10.74 7.67 -15.39
N ALA A 467 9.45 7.96 -15.16
CA ALA A 467 8.97 8.65 -13.96
C ALA A 467 9.09 7.79 -12.68
N PHE A 468 8.66 6.53 -12.75
CA PHE A 468 8.73 5.57 -11.63
C PHE A 468 10.18 5.13 -11.36
N GLY A 469 10.99 4.92 -12.40
CA GLY A 469 12.43 4.68 -12.24
C GLY A 469 13.17 5.88 -11.61
N GLY A 470 12.78 7.10 -11.98
CA GLY A 470 13.27 8.34 -11.35
C GLY A 470 12.87 8.44 -9.87
N LEU A 471 11.65 8.04 -9.51
CA LEU A 471 11.21 7.96 -8.11
C LEU A 471 12.07 6.97 -7.32
N VAL A 472 12.28 5.74 -7.83
CA VAL A 472 13.14 4.72 -7.19
C VAL A 472 14.57 5.24 -7.01
N ALA A 473 15.15 5.89 -8.01
CA ALA A 473 16.50 6.43 -7.94
C ALA A 473 16.65 7.66 -7.01
N SER A 474 15.54 8.33 -6.67
CA SER A 474 15.55 9.56 -5.85
C SER A 474 15.55 9.31 -4.33
N LEU A 475 15.28 8.09 -3.88
CA LEU A 475 15.13 7.75 -2.46
C LEU A 475 16.33 6.94 -1.97
N THR A 476 17.27 7.64 -1.29
CA THR A 476 18.52 7.06 -0.76
C THR A 476 18.41 6.55 0.68
N ASP A 477 17.35 6.92 1.38
CA ASP A 477 17.13 6.55 2.78
C ASP A 477 16.42 5.20 2.89
N GLY A 478 16.78 4.40 3.90
CA GLY A 478 16.10 3.14 4.19
C GLY A 478 14.63 3.32 4.53
N THR A 479 13.80 2.36 4.10
CA THR A 479 12.37 2.28 4.42
C THR A 479 12.10 1.40 5.63
N ALA A 480 10.93 1.56 6.26
CA ALA A 480 10.53 0.77 7.43
C ALA A 480 10.53 -0.76 7.18
N TYR A 481 10.18 -1.24 5.98
CA TYR A 481 10.23 -2.67 5.66
C TYR A 481 11.67 -3.19 5.47
N GLN A 482 12.55 -2.40 4.84
CA GLN A 482 13.98 -2.72 4.75
C GLN A 482 14.63 -2.70 6.14
N GLU A 483 14.33 -1.69 6.97
CA GLU A 483 14.78 -1.57 8.36
C GLU A 483 14.31 -2.77 9.19
N HIS A 484 13.02 -3.10 9.20
CA HIS A 484 12.50 -4.26 9.96
C HIS A 484 13.08 -5.61 9.52
N ALA A 485 13.44 -5.76 8.24
CA ALA A 485 14.03 -6.99 7.72
C ALA A 485 15.57 -7.06 7.89
N SER A 486 16.23 -5.98 8.30
CA SER A 486 17.71 -5.91 8.45
C SER A 486 18.20 -5.57 9.86
N ALA A 487 17.40 -4.87 10.68
CA ALA A 487 17.75 -4.46 12.04
C ALA A 487 17.71 -5.61 13.05
N GLY A 488 18.71 -5.69 13.94
CA GLY A 488 18.84 -6.66 15.03
C GLY A 488 20.14 -6.51 15.80
#